data_AF-A0A9W9Z2W0-F1
#
_entry.id   AF-A0A9W9Z2W0-F1
#
_cell.length_a   1.000
_cell.length_b   1.000
_cell.length_c   1.000
_cell.angle_alpha   90.00
_cell.angle_beta   90.00
_cell.angle_gamma   90.00
#
_symmetry.space_group_name_H-M   'P 1'
#
loop_
_entity.id
_entity.type
_entity.pdbx_description
1 polymer ?
#
loop_
_entity_poly.entity_id
_entity_poly.type
_entity_poly.pdbx_seq_one_letter_code
_entity_poly.pdbx_strand_id
1 'polypeptide(L)'
;MNALYTTTWYNGNDTDPGFTPDFTAYVIGMARFRQLRVENRSCQVAPDFRSHLDECNDWYGFFAEDDGQYDIGWEPLKNESLYNPPFTYQAWEFNTSDELDTLPVMGFVSTYGGGGFVADLGYTRENASKVIQVLESNNWIDAQTRAVITEVATYNPVANLFCVMTLIVEFLPTNGVFLYTDLKIARLFTFGGGF
;
A
#
# COMPACT_ATOMS: atom_id res chain seq x y z
N MET A 1 7.85 6.59 -8.32
CA MET A 1 7.10 6.90 -9.56
C MET A 1 7.94 6.74 -10.82
N ASN A 2 9.00 7.52 -11.03
CA ASN A 2 9.79 7.45 -12.27
C ASN A 2 10.50 6.11 -12.51
N ALA A 3 10.71 5.29 -11.47
CA ALA A 3 11.34 3.98 -11.58
C ALA A 3 10.38 2.86 -12.06
N LEU A 4 9.06 3.06 -11.98
CA LEU A 4 8.07 2.04 -12.34
C LEU A 4 7.33 2.36 -13.64
N TYR A 5 7.07 3.64 -13.90
CA TYR A 5 6.32 4.06 -15.08
C TYR A 5 7.27 4.70 -16.10
N THR A 6 7.49 4.01 -17.22
CA THR A 6 8.08 4.62 -18.41
C THR A 6 7.04 5.44 -19.17
N THR A 7 7.47 6.54 -19.80
CA THR A 7 6.57 7.41 -20.58
C THR A 7 7.13 7.75 -21.95
N THR A 8 8.45 7.77 -22.11
CA THR A 8 9.12 8.12 -23.37
C THR A 8 10.43 7.36 -23.51
N TRP A 9 10.80 7.04 -24.75
CA TRP A 9 12.14 6.59 -25.10
C TRP A 9 13.19 7.69 -24.87
N TYR A 10 14.48 7.31 -24.91
CA TYR A 10 15.61 8.25 -24.86
C TYR A 10 15.58 9.30 -25.99
N ASN A 11 14.89 9.01 -27.10
CA ASN A 11 14.74 9.91 -28.25
C ASN A 11 13.44 10.73 -28.21
N GLY A 12 12.65 10.64 -27.13
CA GLY A 12 11.40 11.40 -26.96
C GLY A 12 10.18 10.80 -27.65
N ASN A 13 10.29 9.63 -28.29
CA ASN A 13 9.12 8.93 -28.83
C ASN A 13 8.31 8.25 -27.72
N ASP A 14 7.00 8.12 -27.95
CA ASP A 14 6.10 7.41 -27.06
C ASP A 14 6.43 5.91 -26.99
N THR A 15 6.11 5.33 -25.84
CA THR A 15 6.35 3.91 -25.51
C THR A 15 5.06 3.26 -25.04
N ASP A 16 4.90 1.96 -25.30
CA ASP A 16 3.83 1.21 -24.67
C ASP A 16 3.99 1.21 -23.13
N PRO A 17 2.91 1.45 -22.37
CA PRO A 17 2.97 1.46 -20.91
C PRO A 17 3.24 0.05 -20.36
N GLY A 18 3.79 0.00 -19.15
CA GLY A 18 4.01 -1.25 -18.41
C GLY A 18 5.47 -1.68 -18.32
N PHE A 19 6.34 -1.25 -19.23
CA PHE A 19 7.78 -1.47 -19.07
C PHE A 19 8.40 -0.53 -18.03
N THR A 20 9.41 -1.03 -17.33
CA THR A 20 10.29 -0.21 -16.49
C THR A 20 11.10 0.76 -17.38
N PRO A 21 11.65 1.86 -16.82
CA PRO A 21 12.35 2.88 -17.61
C PRO A 21 13.58 2.39 -18.38
N ASP A 22 14.17 1.28 -17.95
CA ASP A 22 15.29 0.61 -18.61
C ASP A 22 14.83 -0.41 -19.68
N PHE A 23 13.53 -0.60 -19.86
CA PHE A 23 12.89 -1.51 -20.81
C PHE A 23 13.29 -3.00 -20.65
N THR A 24 13.81 -3.38 -19.48
CA THR A 24 14.25 -4.76 -19.22
C THR A 24 13.18 -5.60 -18.54
N ALA A 25 12.30 -4.98 -17.76
CA ALA A 25 11.25 -5.64 -17.02
C ALA A 25 9.89 -5.04 -17.35
N TYR A 26 8.86 -5.88 -17.31
CA TYR A 26 7.46 -5.52 -17.46
C TYR A 26 6.78 -5.58 -16.10
N VAL A 27 6.13 -4.51 -15.68
CA VAL A 27 5.34 -4.45 -14.44
C VAL A 27 4.06 -5.24 -14.65
N ILE A 28 3.86 -6.27 -13.83
CA ILE A 28 2.66 -7.12 -13.87
C ILE A 28 1.59 -6.50 -13.01
N GLY A 29 0.42 -6.26 -13.61
CA GLY A 29 -0.66 -5.57 -12.91
C GLY A 29 -0.29 -4.12 -12.66
N MET A 30 -0.46 -3.67 -11.41
CA MET A 30 -0.11 -2.33 -10.97
C MET A 30 0.54 -2.37 -9.60
N ALA A 31 1.23 -1.28 -9.25
CA ALA A 31 1.72 -1.09 -7.90
C ALA A 31 0.54 -0.85 -6.95
N ARG A 32 0.57 -1.52 -5.80
CA ARG A 32 -0.46 -1.44 -4.77
C ARG A 32 0.14 -0.90 -3.49
N PHE A 33 -0.54 0.07 -2.88
CA PHE A 33 -0.31 0.42 -1.48
C PHE A 33 -1.33 -0.30 -0.60
N ARG A 34 -0.85 -0.85 0.51
CA ARG A 34 -1.68 -1.45 1.54
C ARG A 34 -1.26 -0.88 2.88
N GLN A 35 -2.20 -0.29 3.60
CA GLN A 35 -1.96 0.37 4.87
C GLN A 35 -2.60 -0.42 6.00
N LEU A 36 -1.85 -0.59 7.08
CA LEU A 36 -2.34 -1.11 8.34
C LEU A 36 -2.41 0.02 9.37
N ARG A 37 -3.53 0.07 10.09
CA ARG A 37 -3.87 1.08 11.09
C ARG A 37 -4.25 0.41 12.40
N VAL A 38 -4.13 1.16 13.49
CA VAL A 38 -4.68 0.76 14.79
C VAL A 38 -5.88 1.63 15.14
N GLU A 39 -6.81 1.08 15.91
CA GLU A 39 -7.96 1.82 16.39
C GLU A 39 -7.54 3.11 17.13
N ASN A 40 -8.36 4.14 16.98
CA ASN A 40 -8.13 5.43 17.63
C ASN A 40 -8.25 5.26 19.15
N ARG A 41 -7.35 5.87 19.92
CA ARG A 41 -7.30 5.76 21.39
C ARG A 41 -7.08 4.33 21.89
N SER A 42 -6.30 3.54 21.14
CA SER A 42 -5.91 2.18 21.52
C SER A 42 -5.10 2.10 22.83
N CYS A 43 -4.49 3.20 23.30
CA CYS A 43 -3.81 3.24 24.60
C CYS A 43 -4.47 4.15 25.65
N GLN A 44 -4.25 3.79 26.92
CA GLN A 44 -4.74 4.54 28.06
C GLN A 44 -3.77 5.64 28.48
N VAL A 45 -4.15 6.89 28.28
CA VAL A 45 -3.39 8.06 28.76
C VAL A 45 -3.54 8.20 30.28
N ALA A 46 -2.40 8.37 30.96
CA ALA A 46 -2.34 8.63 32.39
C ALA A 46 -3.15 9.88 32.77
N PRO A 47 -3.91 9.88 33.88
CA PRO A 47 -4.86 10.95 34.21
C PRO A 47 -4.29 12.37 34.14
N ASP A 48 -3.05 12.56 34.59
CA ASP A 48 -2.38 13.87 34.63
C ASP A 48 -2.10 14.45 33.23
N PHE A 49 -1.99 13.60 32.21
CA PHE A 49 -1.66 14.00 30.84
C PHE A 49 -2.88 14.07 29.91
N ARG A 50 -4.07 13.67 30.37
CA ARG A 50 -5.31 13.68 29.56
C ARG A 50 -5.72 15.07 29.08
N SER A 51 -5.31 16.13 29.79
CA SER A 51 -5.57 17.52 29.38
C SER A 51 -4.64 18.04 28.29
N HIS A 52 -3.57 17.31 27.98
CA HIS A 52 -2.53 17.71 27.02
C HIS A 52 -2.40 16.74 25.83
N LEU A 53 -2.97 15.54 25.92
CA LEU A 53 -2.91 14.50 24.90
C LEU A 53 -4.33 14.10 24.51
N ASP A 54 -4.75 14.52 23.31
CA ASP A 54 -6.09 14.23 22.78
C ASP A 54 -6.19 12.82 22.17
N GLU A 55 -5.05 12.26 21.75
CA GLU A 55 -4.94 10.99 21.03
C GLU A 55 -3.78 10.13 21.57
N CYS A 56 -3.98 8.82 21.59
CA CYS A 56 -3.02 7.83 22.05
C CYS A 56 -3.18 6.56 21.22
N ASN A 57 -2.21 6.28 20.35
CA ASN A 57 -2.25 5.11 19.49
C ASN A 57 -1.11 4.16 19.88
N ASP A 58 -1.43 2.92 20.21
CA ASP A 58 -0.45 1.93 20.70
C ASP A 58 0.29 1.22 19.55
N TRP A 59 1.20 0.30 19.87
CA TRP A 59 1.85 -0.58 18.90
C TRP A 59 0.83 -1.37 18.07
N TYR A 60 1.23 -1.80 16.88
CA TYR A 60 0.40 -2.70 16.09
C TYR A 60 0.15 -4.01 16.85
N GLY A 61 -1.11 -4.45 16.85
CA GLY A 61 -1.51 -5.76 17.33
C GLY A 61 -2.55 -6.33 16.37
N PHE A 62 -2.45 -7.62 16.06
CA PHE A 62 -3.35 -8.30 15.12
C PHE A 62 -4.83 -8.19 15.52
N PHE A 63 -5.12 -8.10 16.82
CA PHE A 63 -6.48 -7.96 17.37
C PHE A 63 -6.86 -6.50 17.69
N ALA A 64 -5.98 -5.55 17.42
CA ALA A 64 -6.16 -4.11 17.65
C ALA A 64 -6.03 -3.32 16.33
N GLU A 65 -6.11 -4.05 15.21
CA GLU A 65 -6.12 -3.46 13.87
C GLU A 65 -7.47 -2.77 13.64
N ASP A 66 -7.42 -1.59 13.03
CA ASP A 66 -8.61 -0.86 12.62
C ASP A 66 -9.21 -1.52 11.37
N ASP A 67 -10.35 -2.21 11.55
CA ASP A 67 -11.11 -2.89 10.51
C ASP A 67 -12.34 -2.09 10.04
N GLY A 68 -12.37 -0.78 10.36
CA GLY A 68 -13.49 0.11 10.06
C GLY A 68 -13.65 0.46 8.57
N GLN A 69 -14.83 1.00 8.26
CA GLN A 69 -15.16 1.52 6.93
C GLN A 69 -15.32 3.04 7.03
N TYR A 70 -14.58 3.77 6.20
CA TYR A 70 -14.48 5.23 6.28
C TYR A 70 -14.77 5.91 4.95
N ASP A 71 -15.16 7.17 5.02
CA ASP A 71 -15.15 8.09 3.89
C ASP A 71 -13.75 8.73 3.74
N ILE A 72 -13.56 9.46 2.65
CA ILE A 72 -12.31 10.16 2.34
C ILE A 72 -11.85 10.98 3.53
N GLY A 73 -10.58 10.81 3.89
CA GLY A 73 -9.97 11.51 5.03
C GLY A 73 -10.26 10.90 6.39
N TRP A 74 -10.60 9.61 6.44
CA TRP A 74 -10.94 8.88 7.67
C TRP A 74 -12.18 9.42 8.36
N GLU A 75 -13.10 10.01 7.59
CA GLU A 75 -14.38 10.49 8.12
C GLU A 75 -15.33 9.30 8.37
N PRO A 76 -16.08 9.30 9.47
CA PRO A 76 -17.07 8.26 9.72
C PRO A 76 -18.20 8.33 8.68
N LEU A 77 -18.65 7.17 8.21
CA LEU A 77 -19.75 7.08 7.25
C LEU A 77 -21.03 7.67 7.85
N LYS A 78 -21.57 8.72 7.22
CA LYS A 78 -22.77 9.43 7.72
C LYS A 78 -24.06 8.61 7.57
N ASN A 79 -24.14 7.72 6.56
CA ASN A 79 -25.26 6.83 6.29
C ASN A 79 -24.82 5.62 5.44
N GLU A 80 -24.68 4.45 6.06
CA GLU A 80 -24.30 3.19 5.37
C GLU A 80 -25.28 2.81 4.25
N SER A 81 -26.57 3.18 4.38
CA SER A 81 -27.63 2.81 3.41
C SER A 81 -27.66 3.66 2.14
N LEU A 82 -26.92 4.77 2.10
CA LEU A 82 -26.74 5.63 0.93
C LEU A 82 -25.40 5.37 0.22
N TYR A 83 -24.67 4.35 0.67
CA TYR A 83 -23.39 3.95 0.12
C TYR A 83 -23.59 3.36 -1.28
N ASN A 84 -23.42 4.21 -2.29
CA ASN A 84 -23.45 3.82 -3.68
C ASN A 84 -22.21 4.45 -4.33
N PRO A 85 -21.01 3.86 -4.19
CA PRO A 85 -19.76 4.56 -4.45
C PRO A 85 -19.51 4.74 -5.95
N PRO A 86 -19.53 5.97 -6.50
CA PRO A 86 -18.82 6.23 -7.76
C PRO A 86 -17.31 6.26 -7.47
N PHE A 87 -16.62 5.18 -7.81
CA PHE A 87 -15.21 5.11 -8.23
C PHE A 87 -14.06 5.65 -7.34
N THR A 88 -14.24 6.09 -6.10
CA THR A 88 -13.13 6.74 -5.35
C THR A 88 -13.05 6.48 -3.83
N TYR A 89 -13.57 5.34 -3.33
CA TYR A 89 -13.63 5.06 -1.89
C TYR A 89 -12.82 3.84 -1.41
N GLN A 90 -12.36 2.97 -2.32
CA GLN A 90 -11.73 1.69 -1.96
C GLN A 90 -10.47 1.84 -1.08
N ALA A 91 -9.77 2.97 -1.15
CA ALA A 91 -8.61 3.22 -0.31
C ALA A 91 -8.93 3.50 1.17
N TRP A 92 -10.19 3.77 1.51
CA TRP A 92 -10.66 4.00 2.89
C TRP A 92 -11.59 2.89 3.39
N GLU A 93 -11.74 1.82 2.60
CA GLU A 93 -12.43 0.60 2.98
C GLU A 93 -11.42 -0.43 3.50
N PHE A 94 -11.70 -1.03 4.66
CA PHE A 94 -10.89 -2.14 5.14
C PHE A 94 -11.24 -3.41 4.36
N ASN A 95 -10.23 -4.09 3.84
CA ASN A 95 -10.38 -5.40 3.25
C ASN A 95 -9.68 -6.48 4.08
N THR A 96 -10.34 -7.63 4.20
CA THR A 96 -9.78 -8.77 4.93
C THR A 96 -8.67 -9.46 4.13
N SER A 97 -7.86 -10.27 4.82
CA SER A 97 -6.80 -11.07 4.19
C SER A 97 -7.33 -11.96 3.06
N ASP A 98 -8.53 -12.52 3.25
CA ASP A 98 -9.18 -13.42 2.29
C ASP A 98 -9.72 -12.67 1.06
N GLU A 99 -10.24 -11.45 1.23
CA GLU A 99 -10.69 -10.61 0.10
C GLU A 99 -9.52 -10.13 -0.77
N LEU A 100 -8.37 -9.90 -0.15
CA LEU A 100 -7.17 -9.44 -0.83
C LEU A 100 -6.29 -10.57 -1.37
N ASP A 101 -6.57 -11.83 -1.05
CA ASP A 101 -5.71 -12.99 -1.32
C ASP A 101 -4.25 -12.78 -0.83
N THR A 102 -4.10 -12.15 0.32
CA THR A 102 -2.79 -11.79 0.90
C THR A 102 -2.48 -12.64 2.12
N LEU A 103 -1.18 -12.68 2.47
CA LEU A 103 -0.68 -13.33 3.67
C LEU A 103 -0.04 -12.30 4.59
N PRO A 104 0.06 -12.59 5.90
CA PRO A 104 0.81 -11.75 6.84
C PRO A 104 2.27 -11.56 6.39
N VAL A 105 2.77 -10.35 6.54
CA VAL A 105 4.16 -9.99 6.19
C VAL A 105 4.96 -9.65 7.45
N MET A 106 6.20 -10.11 7.51
CA MET A 106 7.11 -9.81 8.61
C MET A 106 7.94 -8.58 8.26
N GLY A 107 7.77 -7.50 9.02
CA GLY A 107 8.60 -6.30 8.96
C GLY A 107 9.82 -6.39 9.90
N PHE A 108 10.50 -5.27 10.10
CA PHE A 108 11.64 -5.20 11.00
C PHE A 108 11.20 -5.14 12.47
N VAL A 109 10.09 -4.46 12.74
CA VAL A 109 9.58 -4.20 14.09
C VAL A 109 8.45 -5.16 14.47
N SER A 110 7.53 -5.43 13.54
CA SER A 110 6.38 -6.30 13.81
C SER A 110 6.02 -7.17 12.60
N THR A 111 5.22 -8.19 12.85
CA THR A 111 4.46 -8.88 11.81
C THR A 111 3.13 -8.17 11.61
N TYR A 112 2.75 -7.98 10.36
CA TYR A 112 1.52 -7.30 9.93
C TYR A 112 0.58 -8.29 9.28
N GLY A 113 -0.73 -8.14 9.51
CA GLY A 113 -1.76 -8.95 8.88
C GLY A 113 -1.78 -8.85 7.35
N GLY A 114 -2.55 -9.73 6.70
CA GLY A 114 -2.80 -9.66 5.26
C GLY A 114 -3.83 -8.60 4.89
N GLY A 115 -4.75 -8.26 5.81
CA GLY A 115 -5.75 -7.21 5.57
C GLY A 115 -5.17 -5.80 5.46
N GLY A 116 -6.07 -4.84 5.38
CA GLY A 116 -5.77 -3.42 5.43
C GLY A 116 -6.52 -2.60 4.38
N PHE A 117 -6.17 -1.32 4.33
CA PHE A 117 -6.72 -0.34 3.40
C PHE A 117 -5.89 -0.30 2.13
N VAL A 118 -6.52 -0.44 0.96
CA VAL A 118 -5.79 -0.69 -0.30
C VAL A 118 -5.99 0.43 -1.32
N ALA A 119 -4.89 0.98 -1.81
CA ALA A 119 -4.88 1.94 -2.90
C ALA A 119 -4.07 1.42 -4.10
N ASP A 120 -4.77 1.13 -5.19
CA ASP A 120 -4.16 0.70 -6.45
C ASP A 120 -3.77 1.91 -7.30
N LEU A 121 -2.48 2.02 -7.65
CA LEU A 121 -1.95 3.20 -8.35
C LEU A 121 -2.28 3.23 -9.85
N GLY A 122 -2.78 2.14 -10.41
CA GLY A 122 -3.07 2.01 -11.84
C GLY A 122 -1.82 1.85 -12.71
N TYR A 123 -2.07 1.76 -14.02
CA TYR A 123 -1.07 1.36 -15.03
C TYR A 123 -0.26 2.52 -15.60
N THR A 124 -0.75 3.76 -15.49
CA THR A 124 -0.10 4.94 -16.06
C THR A 124 0.44 5.85 -14.97
N ARG A 125 1.52 6.57 -15.30
CA ARG A 125 2.12 7.57 -14.40
C ARG A 125 1.10 8.62 -13.96
N GLU A 126 0.23 9.05 -14.88
CA GLU A 126 -0.78 10.08 -14.63
C GLU A 126 -1.83 9.61 -13.61
N ASN A 127 -2.33 8.37 -13.75
CA ASN A 127 -3.27 7.81 -12.79
C ASN A 127 -2.62 7.62 -11.43
N ALA A 128 -1.40 7.06 -11.39
CA ALA A 128 -0.65 6.88 -10.15
C ALA A 128 -0.41 8.21 -9.44
N SER A 129 -0.07 9.25 -10.20
CA SER A 129 0.14 10.60 -9.64
C SER A 129 -1.15 11.18 -9.07
N LYS A 130 -2.29 11.01 -9.75
CA LYS A 130 -3.59 11.47 -9.26
C LYS A 130 -3.99 10.73 -7.98
N VAL A 131 -3.85 9.40 -7.95
CA VAL A 131 -4.15 8.59 -6.76
C VAL A 131 -3.29 9.07 -5.59
N ILE A 132 -1.97 9.16 -5.76
CA ILE A 132 -1.05 9.62 -4.70
C ILE A 132 -1.42 11.02 -4.21
N GLN A 133 -1.73 11.97 -5.11
CA GLN A 133 -2.15 13.31 -4.72
C GLN A 133 -3.44 13.32 -3.90
N VAL A 134 -4.41 12.46 -4.24
CA VAL A 134 -5.65 12.34 -3.46
C VAL A 134 -5.37 11.74 -2.09
N LEU A 135 -4.54 10.69 -2.00
CA LEU A 135 -4.15 10.10 -0.71
C LEU A 135 -3.40 11.10 0.17
N GLU A 136 -2.46 11.86 -0.39
CA GLU A 136 -1.68 12.88 0.32
C GLU A 136 -2.56 14.04 0.80
N SER A 137 -3.42 14.58 -0.07
CA SER A 137 -4.29 15.71 0.27
C SER A 137 -5.34 15.40 1.33
N ASN A 138 -5.68 14.12 1.53
CA ASN A 138 -6.64 13.66 2.52
C ASN A 138 -5.98 12.94 3.70
N ASN A 139 -4.67 13.14 3.93
CA ASN A 139 -3.93 12.55 5.05
C ASN A 139 -4.16 11.04 5.22
N TRP A 140 -4.07 10.29 4.11
CA TRP A 140 -4.24 8.84 4.15
C TRP A 140 -3.27 8.21 5.17
N ILE A 141 -2.03 8.69 5.24
CA ILE A 141 -1.07 8.36 6.30
C ILE A 141 -1.18 9.37 7.44
N ASP A 142 -1.44 8.89 8.65
CA ASP A 142 -1.66 9.69 9.87
C ASP A 142 -1.08 9.01 11.13
N ALA A 143 -1.41 9.55 12.31
CA ALA A 143 -0.91 9.04 13.61
C ALA A 143 -1.38 7.62 13.97
N GLN A 144 -2.45 7.12 13.35
CA GLN A 144 -2.95 5.75 13.55
C GLN A 144 -2.24 4.73 12.63
N THR A 145 -1.53 5.21 11.62
CA THR A 145 -0.83 4.35 10.68
C THR A 145 0.32 3.60 11.36
N ARG A 146 0.44 2.30 11.10
CA ARG A 146 1.53 1.47 11.63
C ARG A 146 2.42 0.87 10.57
N ALA A 147 1.87 0.57 9.42
CA ALA A 147 2.67 0.19 8.26
C ALA A 147 2.00 0.63 6.97
N VAL A 148 2.85 0.99 6.00
CA VAL A 148 2.47 1.14 4.60
C VAL A 148 3.33 0.17 3.80
N ILE A 149 2.67 -0.79 3.17
CA ILE A 149 3.28 -1.84 2.36
C ILE A 149 3.05 -1.48 0.90
N THR A 150 4.13 -1.41 0.13
CA THR A 150 4.09 -1.28 -1.32
C THR A 150 4.42 -2.61 -1.95
N GLU A 151 3.48 -3.14 -2.71
CA GLU A 151 3.58 -4.43 -3.39
C GLU A 151 3.67 -4.19 -4.90
N VAL A 152 4.72 -4.70 -5.54
CA VAL A 152 4.96 -4.58 -6.98
C VAL A 152 5.51 -5.89 -7.51
N ALA A 153 4.93 -6.37 -8.62
CA ALA A 153 5.45 -7.51 -9.35
C ALA A 153 6.00 -7.07 -10.72
N THR A 154 7.14 -7.62 -11.10
CA THR A 154 7.77 -7.40 -12.41
C THR A 154 8.19 -8.71 -13.03
N TYR A 155 8.26 -8.75 -14.36
CA TYR A 155 8.72 -9.88 -15.13
C TYR A 155 9.77 -9.44 -16.14
N ASN A 156 10.93 -10.09 -16.11
CA ASN A 156 11.97 -9.89 -17.08
C ASN A 156 11.85 -10.96 -18.19
N PRO A 157 11.44 -10.60 -19.41
CA PRO A 157 11.29 -11.56 -20.51
C PRO A 157 12.62 -12.09 -21.03
N VAL A 158 13.73 -11.36 -20.87
CA VAL A 158 15.06 -11.79 -21.33
C VAL A 158 15.59 -12.94 -20.47
N ALA A 159 15.44 -12.85 -19.15
CA ALA A 159 15.90 -13.86 -18.19
C ALA A 159 14.84 -14.94 -17.87
N ASN A 160 13.58 -14.70 -18.25
CA ASN A 160 12.41 -15.47 -17.83
C ASN A 160 12.38 -15.59 -16.29
N LEU A 161 12.38 -14.44 -15.61
CA LEU A 161 12.35 -14.32 -14.15
C LEU A 161 11.29 -13.32 -13.72
N PHE A 162 10.55 -13.69 -12.67
CA PHE A 162 9.62 -12.82 -11.96
C PHE A 162 10.33 -12.26 -10.73
N CYS A 163 10.10 -10.99 -10.44
CA CYS A 163 10.54 -10.34 -9.21
C CYS A 163 9.33 -9.72 -8.51
N VAL A 164 9.03 -10.20 -7.31
CA VAL A 164 8.02 -9.64 -6.41
C VAL A 164 8.75 -8.81 -5.36
N MET A 165 8.35 -7.55 -5.25
CA MET A 165 8.95 -6.55 -4.38
C MET A 165 7.91 -6.15 -3.33
N THR A 166 8.29 -6.29 -2.07
CA THR A 166 7.50 -5.85 -0.92
C THR A 166 8.33 -4.84 -0.14
N LEU A 167 7.93 -3.58 -0.21
CA LEU A 167 8.55 -2.49 0.54
C LEU A 167 7.65 -2.15 1.72
N ILE A 168 8.18 -2.20 2.94
CA ILE A 168 7.41 -1.93 4.15
C ILE A 168 7.99 -0.68 4.81
N VAL A 169 7.14 0.33 4.99
CA VAL A 169 7.43 1.51 5.81
C VAL A 169 6.70 1.35 7.12
N GLU A 170 7.42 1.15 8.21
CA GLU A 170 6.86 0.96 9.56
C GLU A 170 6.88 2.28 10.33
N PHE A 171 5.74 2.64 10.91
CA PHE A 171 5.57 3.84 11.73
C PHE A 171 5.38 3.43 13.19
N LEU A 172 6.31 3.82 14.05
CA LEU A 172 6.25 3.49 15.47
C LEU A 172 5.36 4.48 16.21
N PRO A 173 4.73 4.07 17.33
CA PRO A 173 4.04 4.97 18.25
C PRO A 173 4.92 6.12 18.76
N THR A 174 6.24 5.94 18.75
CA THR A 174 7.23 6.95 19.14
C THR A 174 7.60 7.92 18.01
N ASN A 175 6.87 7.91 16.89
CA ASN A 175 7.14 8.65 15.65
C ASN A 175 8.46 8.26 14.94
N GLY A 176 9.02 7.09 15.27
CA GLY A 176 10.11 6.50 14.50
C GLY A 176 9.62 5.90 13.18
N VAL A 177 10.44 5.96 12.14
CA VAL A 177 10.14 5.35 10.83
C VAL A 177 11.23 4.35 10.46
N PHE A 178 10.83 3.12 10.14
CA PHE A 178 11.73 2.07 9.66
C PHE A 178 11.36 1.65 8.25
N LEU A 179 12.37 1.27 7.47
CA LEU A 179 12.21 0.79 6.11
C LEU A 179 12.72 -0.64 6.04
N TYR A 180 11.85 -1.53 5.58
CA TYR A 180 12.19 -2.91 5.28
C TYR A 180 11.89 -3.18 3.80
N THR A 181 12.72 -4.00 3.16
CA THR A 181 12.60 -4.32 1.74
C THR A 181 12.83 -5.81 1.56
N ASP A 182 11.87 -6.48 0.95
CA ASP A 182 11.98 -7.88 0.56
C ASP A 182 11.84 -8.00 -0.97
N LEU A 183 12.78 -8.69 -1.58
CA LEU A 183 12.82 -8.93 -3.02
C LEU A 183 12.88 -10.44 -3.25
N LYS A 184 11.80 -11.00 -3.79
CA LYS A 184 11.73 -12.42 -4.14
C LYS A 184 11.82 -12.57 -5.64
N ILE A 185 12.87 -13.26 -6.09
CA ILE A 185 13.08 -13.55 -7.52
C ILE A 185 12.84 -15.03 -7.74
N ALA A 186 11.95 -15.36 -8.68
CA ALA A 186 11.58 -16.74 -8.97
C ALA A 186 11.32 -16.94 -10.47
N ARG A 187 11.54 -18.16 -10.95
CA ARG A 187 11.10 -18.60 -12.28
C ARG A 187 9.79 -19.36 -12.12
N LEU A 188 8.67 -18.74 -12.50
CA LEU A 188 7.35 -19.37 -12.44
C LEU A 188 7.11 -20.30 -13.64
N PHE A 189 7.51 -19.86 -14.84
CA PHE A 189 7.41 -20.68 -16.05
C PHE A 189 8.68 -21.51 -16.24
N THR A 190 8.57 -22.82 -16.03
CA THR A 190 9.66 -23.79 -16.18
C THR A 190 9.92 -24.14 -17.65
N PHE A 191 8.89 -24.08 -18.49
CA PHE A 191 9.01 -24.23 -19.93
C PHE A 191 9.30 -22.86 -20.55
N GLY A 192 10.55 -22.62 -20.94
CA GLY A 192 10.80 -21.58 -21.94
C GLY A 192 10.11 -22.03 -23.23
N GLY A 193 9.26 -21.18 -23.80
CA GLY A 193 8.62 -21.46 -25.09
C GLY A 193 9.69 -21.81 -26.11
N GLY A 194 9.91 -23.10 -26.31
CA GLY A 194 10.78 -23.63 -27.34
C GLY A 194 10.08 -23.43 -28.68
N PHE A 195 10.82 -22.92 -29.64
CA PHE A 195 10.52 -23.10 -31.06
C PHE A 195 10.37 -24.59 -31.38
#